data_AF-M0EGD3-F1
#
_entry.id   AF-M0EGD3-F1
#
_cell.length_a   1.000
_cell.length_b   1.000
_cell.length_c   1.000
_cell.angle_alpha   90.00
_cell.angle_beta   90.00
_cell.angle_gamma   90.00
#
_symmetry.space_group_name_H-M   'P 1'
#
loop_
_entity.id
_entity.type
_entity.pdbx_description
1 polymer ?
#
loop_
_entity_poly.entity_id
_entity_poly.type
_entity_poly.pdbx_seq_one_letter_code
_entity_poly.pdbx_strand_id
1 'polypeptide(L)'
;MIQGIVVAFGVLFERRAVVSVMSRLALVAVGCLVVVAGCLSGGSPACPAIGPDGERIDDPVCPDQQAGGLSLSLDQDDGTVRVVATNVGDEPVPVNPDRWVVFRNAADSGAPEWRAAANAPAGTYNLSVIELAPDETETWEIRYDPTAPDASDRRDAVVHRSGEYVFSLGANDRTYVAPFAIEE
;
A
#
# COMPACT_ATOMS: atom_id res chain seq x y z
N MET A 1 -42.08 -62.79 -23.79
CA MET A 1 -41.91 -61.94 -24.99
C MET A 1 -40.42 -61.59 -25.04
N ILE A 2 -39.75 -62.02 -26.10
CA ILE A 2 -38.28 -62.06 -26.26
C ILE A 2 -37.79 -60.71 -26.83
N GLN A 3 -36.51 -60.42 -26.54
CA GLN A 3 -35.52 -59.65 -27.32
C GLN A 3 -35.11 -58.31 -26.68
N GLY A 4 -33.83 -58.03 -26.41
CA GLY A 4 -32.61 -58.82 -26.60
C GLY A 4 -31.34 -57.96 -26.52
N ILE A 5 -30.22 -58.62 -26.13
CA ILE A 5 -28.84 -58.46 -26.66
C ILE A 5 -28.10 -57.20 -26.15
N VAL A 6 -27.23 -57.25 -25.12
CA VAL A 6 -25.87 -57.86 -24.99
C VAL A 6 -24.90 -57.41 -26.08
N VAL A 7 -23.76 -56.79 -25.73
CA VAL A 7 -22.40 -57.28 -26.05
C VAL A 7 -21.37 -56.38 -25.35
N ALA A 8 -20.58 -57.00 -24.46
CA ALA A 8 -19.22 -56.60 -24.12
C ALA A 8 -18.25 -57.33 -25.06
N PHE A 9 -17.18 -56.68 -25.53
CA PHE A 9 -15.97 -57.38 -25.97
C PHE A 9 -14.76 -56.44 -25.91
N GLY A 10 -13.83 -56.73 -24.99
CA GLY A 10 -12.42 -56.38 -25.17
C GLY A 10 -11.79 -57.35 -26.18
N VAL A 11 -10.71 -56.89 -26.84
CA VAL A 11 -9.79 -57.58 -27.79
C VAL A 11 -9.07 -56.42 -28.51
N LEU A 12 -7.76 -56.34 -28.75
CA LEU A 12 -6.66 -57.29 -28.80
C LEU A 12 -5.35 -56.51 -28.55
N PHE A 13 -4.41 -57.10 -27.82
CA PHE A 13 -2.99 -56.75 -27.87
C PHE A 13 -2.34 -57.45 -29.08
N GLU A 14 -1.28 -56.84 -29.62
CA GLU A 14 -0.33 -57.34 -30.63
C GLU A 14 -0.76 -57.47 -32.10
N ARG A 15 -0.13 -56.67 -32.98
CA ARG A 15 0.85 -57.17 -33.98
C ARG A 15 1.54 -56.04 -34.79
N ARG A 16 2.88 -56.11 -34.78
CA ARG A 16 3.86 -55.81 -35.85
C ARG A 16 3.87 -54.45 -36.58
N ALA A 17 4.92 -53.68 -36.25
CA ALA A 17 5.95 -53.11 -37.13
C ALA A 17 5.52 -52.55 -38.50
N VAL A 18 5.61 -51.23 -38.64
CA VAL A 18 6.01 -50.56 -39.88
C VAL A 18 7.11 -49.53 -39.58
N VAL A 19 8.07 -49.56 -40.50
CA VAL A 19 9.38 -48.94 -40.59
C VAL A 19 9.34 -47.44 -40.89
N SER A 20 10.29 -46.70 -40.31
CA SER A 20 10.98 -45.49 -40.82
C SER A 20 10.20 -44.17 -40.97
N VAL A 21 10.68 -43.12 -40.29
CA VAL A 21 11.44 -41.99 -40.87
C VAL A 21 11.45 -40.84 -39.84
N MET A 22 12.63 -40.26 -39.61
CA MET A 22 12.87 -39.08 -38.80
C MET A 22 11.91 -37.91 -39.11
N SER A 23 11.28 -37.31 -38.09
CA SER A 23 10.97 -35.87 -38.13
C SER A 23 10.59 -35.30 -36.76
N ARG A 24 11.52 -34.52 -36.20
CA ARG A 24 11.31 -33.20 -35.60
C ARG A 24 10.27 -33.03 -34.47
N LEU A 25 10.85 -32.82 -33.27
CA LEU A 25 10.58 -31.70 -32.34
C LEU A 25 9.24 -31.66 -31.58
N ALA A 26 9.34 -31.12 -30.35
CA ALA A 26 8.31 -30.87 -29.34
C ALA A 26 7.95 -32.12 -28.50
N LEU A 27 8.05 -32.10 -27.17
CA LEU A 27 7.38 -31.14 -26.31
C LEU A 27 8.17 -30.93 -25.00
N VAL A 28 8.18 -29.66 -24.60
CA VAL A 28 8.92 -29.03 -23.51
C VAL A 28 8.44 -29.49 -22.13
N ALA A 29 9.40 -29.63 -21.22
CA ALA A 29 9.21 -29.87 -19.80
C ALA A 29 8.38 -28.75 -19.14
N VAL A 30 7.19 -29.08 -18.65
CA VAL A 30 6.42 -28.21 -17.76
C VAL A 30 6.85 -28.54 -16.34
N GLY A 31 7.89 -27.86 -15.88
CA GLY A 31 8.41 -27.98 -14.52
C GLY A 31 9.09 -26.68 -14.10
N CYS A 32 8.63 -26.12 -12.98
CA CYS A 32 9.07 -24.88 -12.34
C CYS A 32 8.62 -23.56 -12.99
N LEU A 33 7.41 -23.11 -12.64
CA LEU A 33 7.09 -21.67 -12.60
C LEU A 33 6.06 -21.35 -11.51
N VAL A 34 6.45 -21.49 -10.24
CA VAL A 34 5.76 -20.85 -9.10
C VAL A 34 6.83 -20.27 -8.17
N VAL A 35 7.63 -19.37 -8.72
CA VAL A 35 8.37 -18.34 -8.00
C VAL A 35 8.23 -17.09 -8.87
N VAL A 36 8.01 -15.93 -8.25
CA VAL A 36 7.69 -14.63 -8.88
C VAL A 36 6.19 -14.35 -9.06
N ALA A 37 5.40 -14.51 -7.99
CA ALA A 37 4.20 -13.68 -7.78
C ALA A 37 4.51 -12.47 -6.85
N GLY A 38 5.79 -12.13 -6.69
CA GLY A 38 6.27 -11.04 -5.83
C GLY A 38 6.91 -9.85 -6.56
N CYS A 39 6.86 -9.79 -7.91
CA CYS A 39 7.53 -8.72 -8.68
C CYS A 39 6.68 -8.15 -9.82
N LEU A 40 5.35 -8.07 -9.67
CA LEU A 40 4.48 -7.43 -10.68
C LEU A 40 3.37 -6.57 -10.06
N SER A 41 3.60 -5.98 -8.88
CA SER A 41 2.91 -4.74 -8.51
C SER A 41 3.72 -3.58 -9.09
N GLY A 42 3.18 -2.91 -10.10
CA GLY A 42 3.73 -1.68 -10.66
C GLY A 42 4.09 -0.71 -9.54
N GLY A 43 5.27 -0.10 -9.68
CA GLY A 43 5.96 0.65 -8.63
C GLY A 43 5.06 1.60 -7.86
N SER A 44 4.66 1.19 -6.66
CA SER A 44 4.50 2.14 -5.58
C SER A 44 5.92 2.56 -5.20
N PRO A 45 6.23 3.88 -5.12
CA PRO A 45 7.52 4.32 -4.60
C PRO A 45 7.79 3.57 -3.29
N ALA A 46 9.00 3.04 -3.15
CA ALA A 46 9.37 2.23 -1.98
C ALA A 46 8.87 2.92 -0.72
N CYS A 47 7.96 2.25 0.00
CA CYS A 47 7.26 2.78 1.16
C CYS A 47 8.23 3.57 2.04
N PRO A 48 8.11 4.91 2.09
CA PRO A 48 9.15 5.72 2.68
C PRO A 48 9.34 5.38 4.16
N ALA A 49 10.57 5.00 4.52
CA ALA A 49 10.93 4.59 5.87
C ALA A 49 11.26 5.83 6.73
N ILE A 50 10.30 6.73 6.89
CA ILE A 50 10.43 7.95 7.68
C ILE A 50 9.33 8.01 8.74
N GLY A 51 9.74 8.16 10.00
CA GLY A 51 8.86 8.33 11.14
C GLY A 51 8.40 9.78 11.32
N PRO A 52 7.38 10.03 12.16
CA PRO A 52 6.91 11.40 12.45
C PRO A 52 8.03 12.24 13.10
N ASP A 53 8.95 11.61 13.82
CA ASP A 53 10.08 12.29 14.46
C ASP A 53 11.26 12.56 13.48
N GLY A 54 11.08 12.27 12.18
CA GLY A 54 12.11 12.38 11.15
C GLY A 54 13.16 11.27 11.15
N GLU A 55 13.07 10.34 12.11
CA GLU A 55 13.95 9.19 12.19
C GLU A 55 13.61 8.13 11.13
N ARG A 56 14.64 7.40 10.69
CA ARG A 56 14.44 6.23 9.85
C ARG A 56 13.85 5.12 10.71
N ILE A 57 12.84 4.44 10.16
CA ILE A 57 12.15 3.33 10.83
C ILE A 57 12.35 2.03 10.07
N ASP A 58 12.40 0.93 10.80
CA ASP A 58 12.35 -0.41 10.24
C ASP A 58 10.87 -0.82 10.12
N ASP A 59 10.42 -1.17 8.92
CA ASP A 59 9.06 -1.68 8.61
C ASP A 59 7.89 -0.66 8.74
N PRO A 60 7.85 0.40 7.90
CA PRO A 60 6.68 1.29 7.82
C PRO A 60 5.44 0.55 7.29
N VAL A 61 4.25 0.91 7.80
CA VAL A 61 2.97 0.43 7.27
C VAL A 61 2.49 1.35 6.16
N CYS A 62 2.38 0.82 4.94
CA CYS A 62 1.98 1.58 3.76
C CYS A 62 0.45 1.65 3.64
N PRO A 63 -0.10 2.48 2.74
CA PRO A 63 -1.53 2.48 2.46
C PRO A 63 -2.00 1.07 2.05
N ASP A 64 -3.25 0.77 2.39
CA ASP A 64 -3.92 -0.51 2.12
C ASP A 64 -3.28 -1.75 2.78
N GLN A 65 -2.20 -1.59 3.55
CA GLN A 65 -1.67 -2.65 4.39
C GLN A 65 -2.42 -2.71 5.71
N GLN A 66 -2.97 -3.89 6.00
CA GLN A 66 -3.63 -4.15 7.27
C GLN A 66 -2.58 -4.61 8.28
N ALA A 67 -2.09 -3.67 9.08
CA ALA A 67 -1.16 -3.96 10.16
C ALA A 67 -1.50 -3.09 11.37
N GLY A 68 -1.57 -3.68 12.56
CA GLY A 68 -1.86 -2.94 13.80
C GLY A 68 -3.26 -2.34 13.91
N GLY A 69 -4.22 -2.78 13.07
CA GLY A 69 -5.64 -2.41 13.14
C GLY A 69 -6.04 -1.16 12.35
N LEU A 70 -5.09 -0.35 11.89
CA LEU A 70 -5.37 0.84 11.08
C LEU A 70 -5.07 0.61 9.61
N SER A 71 -5.86 1.25 8.75
CA SER A 71 -5.58 1.45 7.34
C SER A 71 -5.53 2.94 7.06
N LEU A 72 -4.52 3.38 6.30
CA LEU A 72 -4.51 4.73 5.72
C LEU A 72 -5.03 4.68 4.28
N SER A 73 -5.88 5.63 3.93
CA SER A 73 -6.27 5.92 2.56
C SER A 73 -6.12 7.41 2.26
N LEU A 74 -6.06 7.72 0.97
CA LEU A 74 -5.94 9.08 0.46
C LEU A 74 -7.14 9.38 -0.43
N ASP A 75 -7.71 10.56 -0.26
CA ASP A 75 -8.70 11.14 -1.15
C ASP A 75 -8.21 12.52 -1.58
N GLN A 76 -8.17 12.80 -2.89
CA GLN A 76 -7.61 14.03 -3.43
C GLN A 76 -8.68 14.76 -4.24
N ASP A 77 -8.97 16.00 -3.84
CA ASP A 77 -9.99 16.85 -4.44
C ASP A 77 -9.54 18.31 -4.44
N ASP A 78 -9.61 18.97 -5.61
CA ASP A 78 -9.40 20.42 -5.80
C ASP A 78 -8.26 21.04 -4.96
N GLY A 79 -7.03 20.52 -5.09
CA GLY A 79 -5.85 21.03 -4.37
C GLY A 79 -5.79 20.69 -2.88
N THR A 80 -6.69 19.82 -2.41
CA THR A 80 -6.72 19.27 -1.06
C THR A 80 -6.49 17.76 -1.10
N VAL A 81 -5.62 17.26 -0.23
CA VAL A 81 -5.39 15.84 0.01
C VAL A 81 -5.91 15.50 1.39
N ARG A 82 -6.89 14.62 1.47
CA ARG A 82 -7.44 14.07 2.70
C ARG A 82 -6.77 12.74 3.00
N VAL A 83 -6.15 12.66 4.17
CA VAL A 83 -5.64 11.40 4.71
C VAL A 83 -6.68 10.86 5.67
N VAL A 84 -7.19 9.66 5.41
CA VAL A 84 -8.18 9.00 6.25
C VAL A 84 -7.53 7.80 6.92
N ALA A 85 -7.51 7.80 8.25
CA ALA A 85 -7.16 6.62 9.03
C ALA A 85 -8.43 5.93 9.50
N THR A 86 -8.62 4.68 9.10
CA THR A 86 -9.77 3.87 9.49
C THR A 86 -9.31 2.73 10.38
N ASN A 87 -9.97 2.52 11.51
CA ASN A 87 -9.83 1.27 12.23
C ASN A 87 -10.55 0.15 11.47
N VAL A 88 -9.78 -0.75 10.87
CA VAL A 88 -10.26 -1.91 10.10
C VAL A 88 -10.17 -3.21 10.89
N GLY A 89 -9.79 -3.14 12.18
CA GLY A 89 -9.71 -4.26 13.10
C GLY A 89 -10.91 -4.33 14.06
N ASP A 90 -10.92 -5.38 14.88
CA ASP A 90 -12.00 -5.65 15.84
C ASP A 90 -11.75 -5.03 17.24
N GLU A 91 -10.57 -4.45 17.46
CA GLU A 91 -10.17 -3.83 18.73
C GLU A 91 -9.96 -2.32 18.57
N PRO A 92 -10.18 -1.51 19.62
CA PRO A 92 -9.87 -0.08 19.55
C PRO A 92 -8.39 0.18 19.27
N VAL A 93 -8.09 1.17 18.41
CA VAL A 93 -6.70 1.54 18.10
C VAL A 93 -6.33 2.89 18.70
N PRO A 94 -5.25 2.96 19.51
CA PRO A 94 -4.75 4.22 20.04
C PRO A 94 -4.08 5.06 18.94
N VAL A 95 -4.64 6.25 18.69
CA VAL A 95 -4.09 7.26 17.78
C VAL A 95 -3.76 8.52 18.56
N ASN A 96 -2.60 9.11 18.32
CA ASN A 96 -2.30 10.46 18.80
C ASN A 96 -2.46 11.46 17.65
N PRO A 97 -3.53 12.28 17.65
CA PRO A 97 -3.78 13.27 16.61
C PRO A 97 -2.71 14.36 16.47
N ASP A 98 -1.83 14.49 17.46
CA ASP A 98 -0.72 15.45 17.46
C ASP A 98 0.62 14.81 17.07
N ARG A 99 0.61 13.53 16.65
CA ARG A 99 1.81 12.77 16.25
C ARG A 99 1.83 12.44 14.76
N TRP A 100 1.60 13.46 13.93
CA TRP A 100 1.76 13.36 12.49
C TRP A 100 2.71 14.44 11.94
N VAL A 101 3.39 14.10 10.85
CA VAL A 101 4.26 15.00 10.09
C VAL A 101 4.10 14.71 8.61
N VAL A 102 4.13 15.77 7.80
CA VAL A 102 4.20 15.72 6.35
C VAL A 102 5.63 16.03 5.93
N PHE A 103 6.26 15.13 5.19
CA PHE A 103 7.60 15.27 4.63
C PHE A 103 7.51 15.53 3.13
N ARG A 104 8.37 16.41 2.62
CA ARG A 104 8.57 16.68 1.18
C ARG A 104 9.84 16.01 0.69
N ASN A 105 9.81 15.43 -0.50
CA ASN A 105 11.03 15.04 -1.21
C ASN A 105 11.76 16.29 -1.72
N ALA A 106 12.92 16.57 -1.15
CA ALA A 106 13.78 17.70 -1.47
C ALA A 106 14.92 17.32 -2.42
N ALA A 107 14.99 16.08 -2.90
CA ALA A 107 16.00 15.66 -3.85
C ALA A 107 15.78 16.32 -5.21
N ASP A 108 16.79 17.01 -5.73
CA ASP A 108 16.75 17.59 -7.08
C ASP A 108 16.94 16.51 -8.16
N SER A 109 17.63 15.41 -7.83
CA SER A 109 17.75 14.19 -8.63
C SER A 109 18.35 13.06 -7.79
N GLY A 110 18.08 11.80 -8.14
CA GLY A 110 18.68 10.65 -7.48
C GLY A 110 17.84 10.09 -6.33
N ALA A 111 18.50 9.71 -5.23
CA ALA A 111 17.83 9.12 -4.08
C ALA A 111 16.95 10.15 -3.34
N PRO A 112 15.80 9.75 -2.78
CA PRO A 112 14.90 10.67 -2.10
C PRO A 112 15.54 11.29 -0.86
N GLU A 113 15.29 12.59 -0.65
CA GLU A 113 15.75 13.35 0.51
C GLU A 113 14.53 13.96 1.21
N TRP A 114 14.06 13.34 2.28
CA TRP A 114 12.83 13.78 2.96
C TRP A 114 13.11 14.89 3.96
N ARG A 115 12.37 16.00 3.86
CA ARG A 115 12.41 17.14 4.80
C ARG A 115 11.03 17.46 5.32
N ALA A 116 10.91 17.77 6.62
CA ALA A 116 9.62 18.18 7.19
C ALA A 116 9.07 19.40 6.45
N ALA A 117 7.82 19.34 6.04
CA ALA A 117 7.10 20.37 5.30
C ALA A 117 5.94 20.95 6.12
N ALA A 118 5.26 20.11 6.90
CA ALA A 118 4.24 20.51 7.87
C ALA A 118 4.19 19.48 9.00
N ASN A 119 3.76 19.88 10.18
CA ASN A 119 3.56 18.99 11.32
C ASN A 119 2.46 19.54 12.23
N ALA A 120 1.85 18.65 13.00
CA ALA A 120 0.94 19.08 14.06
C ALA A 120 1.66 20.11 14.96
N PRO A 121 1.06 21.27 15.27
CA PRO A 121 1.67 22.22 16.18
C PRO A 121 1.74 21.61 17.59
N ALA A 122 2.94 21.57 18.16
CA ALA A 122 3.14 21.22 19.55
C ALA A 122 2.60 22.36 20.45
N GLY A 123 1.32 22.33 20.84
CA GLY A 123 0.79 23.42 21.66
C GLY A 123 -0.68 23.38 22.09
N THR A 124 -0.88 23.70 23.38
CA THR A 124 -2.11 23.90 24.17
C THR A 124 -3.10 22.74 24.27
N TYR A 125 -3.29 22.00 23.19
CA TYR A 125 -4.22 20.88 23.10
C TYR A 125 -3.45 19.57 23.00
N ASN A 126 -2.53 19.29 23.94
CA ASN A 126 -1.93 17.96 24.09
C ASN A 126 -3.08 16.99 24.36
N LEU A 127 -3.72 16.47 23.31
CA LEU A 127 -4.74 15.49 23.53
C LEU A 127 -4.04 14.20 23.93
N SER A 128 -4.64 13.59 24.95
CA SER A 128 -4.44 12.19 25.20
C SER A 128 -4.73 11.43 23.91
N VAL A 129 -4.00 10.33 23.73
CA VAL A 129 -4.33 9.27 22.77
C VAL A 129 -5.85 9.07 22.73
N ILE A 130 -6.42 9.15 21.52
CA ILE A 130 -7.81 8.76 21.27
C ILE A 130 -7.84 7.29 20.91
N GLU A 131 -8.89 6.59 21.33
CA GLU A 131 -9.12 5.21 20.91
C GLU A 131 -10.15 5.24 19.78
N LEU A 132 -9.73 4.93 18.56
CA LEU A 132 -10.66 4.74 17.45
C LEU A 132 -11.32 3.38 17.60
N ALA A 133 -12.65 3.34 17.79
CA ALA A 133 -13.39 2.09 17.83
C ALA A 133 -13.39 1.40 16.44
N PRO A 134 -13.77 0.11 16.35
CA PRO A 134 -13.91 -0.56 15.05
C PRO A 134 -14.77 0.24 14.07
N ASP A 135 -14.33 0.32 12.81
CA ASP A 135 -14.92 1.10 11.72
C ASP A 135 -14.91 2.64 11.90
N GLU A 136 -14.38 3.16 13.01
CA GLU A 136 -14.22 4.61 13.18
C GLU A 136 -13.08 5.16 12.32
N THR A 137 -13.28 6.41 11.89
CA THR A 137 -12.34 7.11 11.03
C THR A 137 -11.85 8.39 11.67
N GLU A 138 -10.61 8.73 11.33
CA GLU A 138 -9.99 10.00 11.62
C GLU A 138 -9.48 10.62 10.32
N THR A 139 -9.56 11.94 10.18
CA THR A 139 -9.21 12.61 8.92
C THR A 139 -8.33 13.82 9.16
N TRP A 140 -7.32 13.97 8.28
CA TRP A 140 -6.48 15.15 8.18
C TRP A 140 -6.57 15.72 6.78
N GLU A 141 -6.67 17.04 6.66
CA GLU A 141 -6.66 17.74 5.38
C GLU A 141 -5.30 18.38 5.13
N ILE A 142 -4.74 18.16 3.95
CA ILE A 142 -3.47 18.76 3.51
C ILE A 142 -3.80 19.62 2.30
N ARG A 143 -3.68 20.93 2.46
CA ARG A 143 -4.01 21.91 1.43
C ARG A 143 -2.77 22.44 0.76
N TYR A 144 -2.84 22.58 -0.56
CA TYR A 144 -1.84 23.33 -1.30
C TYR A 144 -2.16 24.83 -1.30
N ASP A 145 -1.25 25.64 -0.77
CA ASP A 145 -1.30 27.10 -0.87
C ASP A 145 0.13 27.67 -1.05
N PRO A 146 0.53 28.05 -2.27
CA PRO A 146 1.87 28.58 -2.53
C PRO A 146 2.13 29.95 -1.88
N THR A 147 1.09 30.60 -1.33
CA THR A 147 1.18 31.93 -0.71
C THR A 147 1.24 31.88 0.82
N ALA A 148 0.93 30.73 1.43
CA ALA A 148 0.86 30.57 2.88
C ALA A 148 1.84 29.48 3.36
N PRO A 149 3.15 29.80 3.52
CA PRO A 149 4.19 28.81 3.78
C PRO A 149 4.05 28.03 5.09
N ASP A 150 3.28 28.53 6.08
CA ASP A 150 3.25 28.03 7.45
C ASP A 150 1.85 28.10 8.10
N ALA A 151 0.83 27.49 7.48
CA ALA A 151 -0.51 27.37 8.07
C ALA A 151 -0.81 25.91 8.42
N SER A 152 -0.24 25.40 9.50
CA SER A 152 -0.58 24.06 10.01
C SER A 152 -1.27 24.17 11.36
N ASP A 153 -2.40 23.48 11.50
CA ASP A 153 -3.03 23.20 12.77
C ASP A 153 -3.04 21.68 13.02
N ARG A 154 -3.90 21.20 13.91
CA ARG A 154 -3.93 19.79 14.28
C ARG A 154 -4.55 18.89 13.20
N ARG A 155 -5.58 19.38 12.51
CA ARG A 155 -6.33 18.61 11.49
C ARG A 155 -5.91 19.00 10.10
N ASP A 156 -5.39 20.20 9.96
CA ASP A 156 -5.10 20.79 8.66
C ASP A 156 -3.61 21.09 8.55
N ALA A 157 -3.02 20.71 7.43
CA ALA A 157 -1.67 21.10 7.04
C ALA A 157 -1.76 21.98 5.80
N VAL A 158 -0.91 23.00 5.71
CA VAL A 158 -0.69 23.74 4.46
C VAL A 158 0.72 23.49 3.98
N VAL A 159 0.83 23.07 2.72
CA VAL A 159 2.09 22.93 2.02
C VAL A 159 2.13 23.93 0.87
N HIS A 160 3.29 24.54 0.66
CA HIS A 160 3.43 25.71 -0.20
C HIS A 160 4.26 25.46 -1.47
N ARG A 161 4.55 24.19 -1.77
CA ARG A 161 5.31 23.80 -2.96
C ARG A 161 4.62 22.61 -3.64
N SER A 162 4.83 22.48 -4.93
CA SER A 162 4.57 21.23 -5.64
C SER A 162 5.67 20.20 -5.35
N GLY A 163 5.36 18.94 -5.61
CA GLY A 163 6.29 17.82 -5.51
C GLY A 163 5.71 16.58 -4.85
N GLU A 164 6.60 15.66 -4.51
CA GLU A 164 6.28 14.42 -3.80
C GLU A 164 6.31 14.63 -2.29
N TYR A 165 5.34 14.05 -1.61
CA TYR A 165 5.13 14.17 -0.18
C TYR A 165 4.84 12.82 0.47
N VAL A 166 5.04 12.75 1.78
CA VAL A 166 4.68 11.61 2.63
C VAL A 166 4.03 12.14 3.89
N PHE A 167 2.80 11.71 4.16
CA PHE A 167 2.20 11.83 5.47
C PHE A 167 2.67 10.66 6.34
N SER A 168 3.09 10.92 7.57
CA SER A 168 3.53 9.92 8.54
C SER A 168 2.77 10.09 9.85
N LEU A 169 2.23 8.99 10.38
CA LEU A 169 1.47 8.92 11.64
C LEU A 169 2.00 7.79 12.53
N GLY A 170 2.29 8.10 13.78
CA GLY A 170 2.60 7.08 14.80
C GLY A 170 1.33 6.61 15.52
N ALA A 171 1.03 5.31 15.47
CA ALA A 171 -0.09 4.69 16.19
C ALA A 171 0.23 3.23 16.54
N ASN A 172 -0.22 2.76 17.71
CA ASN A 172 -0.06 1.36 18.15
C ASN A 172 1.37 0.78 17.96
N ASP A 173 2.39 1.53 18.41
CA ASP A 173 3.82 1.22 18.26
C ASP A 173 4.31 0.98 16.81
N ARG A 174 3.52 1.43 15.84
CA ARG A 174 3.83 1.39 14.41
C ARG A 174 3.84 2.80 13.83
N THR A 175 4.47 2.92 12.67
CA THR A 175 4.38 4.12 11.85
C THR A 175 3.67 3.78 10.56
N TYR A 176 2.59 4.51 10.32
CA TYR A 176 1.82 4.46 9.09
C TYR A 176 2.24 5.60 8.19
N VAL A 177 2.49 5.32 6.92
CA VAL A 177 2.93 6.31 5.94
C VAL A 177 2.00 6.30 4.73
N ALA A 178 1.72 7.48 4.19
CA ALA A 178 0.91 7.63 2.98
C ALA A 178 1.62 8.61 2.02
N PRO A 179 2.25 8.11 0.94
CA PRO A 179 2.85 8.96 -0.08
C PRO A 179 1.78 9.60 -0.98
N PHE A 180 1.96 10.87 -1.33
CA PHE A 180 1.08 11.61 -2.24
C PHE A 180 1.88 12.63 -3.06
N ALA A 181 1.27 13.20 -4.09
CA ALA A 181 1.88 14.23 -4.93
C ALA A 181 0.97 15.46 -5.04
N ILE A 182 1.61 16.63 -5.13
CA ILE A 182 0.96 17.90 -5.40
C ILE A 182 1.52 18.45 -6.71
N GLU A 183 0.62 18.69 -7.66
CA GLU A 183 0.91 19.28 -8.96
C GLU A 183 0.66 20.80 -8.91
N GLU A 184 1.29 21.55 -9.83
CA GLU A 184 1.08 23.01 -9.99
C GLU A 184 -0.21 23.36 -10.74
#